data_AF-A0A2E6F5F8-F1
#
_entry.id   AF-A0A2E6F5F8-F1
#
_cell.length_a   1.000
_cell.length_b   1.000
_cell.length_c   1.000
_cell.angle_alpha   90.00
_cell.angle_beta   90.00
_cell.angle_gamma   90.00
#
_symmetry.space_group_name_H-M   'P 1'
#
loop_
_entity.id
_entity.type
_entity.pdbx_description
1 polymer ?
#
loop_
_entity_poly.entity_id
_entity_poly.type
_entity_poly.pdbx_seq_one_letter_code
_entity_poly.pdbx_strand_id
1 'polypeptide(L)'
;MANDLLEKLLHDVSLGKINVKDAKKALEGVNLEKEDFQKAVDFGVFTEAEPGTVIKASISPSGGSALVSLIFIWGIFWVTYWSGTMMYGLMNGWDPQQLSYHMFITITTIIIMGIVYQKWVLPDLIVVKHERNKFIPEHSRRKHEKDWHEYKV
;
A
#
# COMPACT_ATOMS: atom_id res chain seq x y z
N MET A 1 -24.21 3.69 -18.19
CA MET A 1 -25.28 2.72 -17.85
C MET A 1 -25.13 2.15 -16.45
N ALA A 2 -23.95 1.64 -16.05
CA ALA A 2 -23.76 1.12 -14.68
C ALA A 2 -23.87 2.20 -13.58
N ASN A 3 -23.31 3.40 -13.81
CA ASN A 3 -23.37 4.49 -12.83
C ASN A 3 -24.80 5.01 -12.60
N ASP A 4 -25.63 5.13 -13.64
CA ASP A 4 -27.06 5.49 -13.50
C ASP A 4 -27.84 4.48 -12.64
N LEU A 5 -27.54 3.19 -12.79
CA LEU A 5 -28.15 2.13 -12.00
C LEU A 5 -27.69 2.16 -10.54
N LEU A 6 -26.42 2.49 -10.32
CA LEU A 6 -25.84 2.65 -8.99
C LEU A 6 -26.47 3.83 -8.25
N GLU A 7 -26.54 4.99 -8.89
CA GLU A 7 -27.12 6.20 -8.31
C GLU A 7 -28.61 6.02 -8.01
N LYS A 8 -29.34 5.35 -8.91
CA LYS A 8 -30.74 4.98 -8.69
C LYS A 8 -30.90 4.01 -7.51
N LEU A 9 -30.01 3.02 -7.36
CA LEU A 9 -30.05 2.07 -6.25
C LEU A 9 -29.76 2.77 -4.93
N LEU A 10 -28.75 3.63 -4.88
CA LEU A 10 -28.43 4.45 -3.70
C LEU A 10 -29.58 5.39 -3.33
N HIS A 11 -30.24 5.99 -4.32
CA HIS A 11 -31.42 6.83 -4.12
C HIS A 11 -32.65 6.04 -3.66
N ASP A 12 -32.90 4.84 -4.18
CA ASP A 12 -34.03 4.01 -3.74
C ASP A 12 -33.82 3.42 -2.33
N VAL A 13 -32.56 3.25 -1.90
CA VAL A 13 -32.20 2.94 -0.52
C VAL A 13 -32.44 4.14 0.40
N SER A 14 -32.08 5.36 -0.03
CA SER A 14 -32.34 6.58 0.76
C SER A 14 -33.84 6.85 0.96
N LEU A 15 -34.64 6.49 -0.03
CA LEU A 15 -36.11 6.51 0.05
C LEU A 15 -36.71 5.36 0.87
N GLY A 16 -35.90 4.44 1.38
CA GLY A 16 -36.35 3.29 2.18
C GLY A 16 -37.12 2.23 1.39
N LYS A 17 -37.08 2.27 0.05
CA LYS A 17 -37.75 1.28 -0.81
C LYS A 17 -37.01 -0.04 -0.86
N ILE A 18 -35.70 -0.02 -0.61
CA ILE A 18 -34.81 -1.17 -0.66
C ILE A 18 -34.18 -1.35 0.72
N ASN A 19 -34.11 -2.60 1.18
CA ASN A 19 -33.46 -2.93 2.44
C ASN A 19 -31.94 -2.75 2.31
N VAL A 20 -31.33 -2.15 3.33
CA VAL A 20 -29.88 -1.93 3.43
C VAL A 20 -29.08 -3.23 3.22
N LYS A 21 -29.62 -4.37 3.66
CA LYS A 21 -28.99 -5.69 3.46
C LYS A 21 -28.90 -6.11 1.99
N ASP A 22 -29.94 -5.83 1.21
CA ASP A 22 -30.00 -6.18 -0.21
C ASP A 22 -29.12 -5.23 -1.03
N ALA A 23 -29.10 -3.95 -0.65
CA ALA A 23 -28.19 -2.96 -1.22
C ALA A 23 -26.73 -3.30 -0.97
N LYS A 24 -26.38 -3.72 0.26
CA LYS A 24 -25.03 -4.17 0.60
C LYS A 24 -24.59 -5.34 -0.27
N LYS A 25 -25.44 -6.35 -0.43
CA LYS A 25 -25.17 -7.52 -1.29
C LYS A 25 -25.00 -7.13 -2.76
N ALA A 26 -25.74 -6.12 -3.24
CA ALA A 26 -25.63 -5.63 -4.61
C ALA A 26 -24.35 -4.81 -4.86
N LEU A 27 -23.81 -4.17 -3.83
CA LEU A 27 -22.60 -3.35 -3.89
C LEU A 27 -21.31 -4.11 -3.51
N GLU A 28 -21.43 -5.32 -2.95
CA GLU A 28 -20.30 -6.21 -2.67
C GLU A 28 -19.60 -6.62 -3.99
N GLY A 29 -18.37 -6.12 -4.20
CA GLY A 29 -17.55 -6.42 -5.38
C GLY A 29 -17.63 -5.38 -6.51
N VAL A 30 -18.41 -4.31 -6.34
CA VAL A 30 -18.42 -3.17 -7.27
C VAL A 30 -17.32 -2.18 -6.85
N ASN A 31 -16.50 -1.75 -7.81
CA ASN A 31 -15.47 -0.74 -7.57
C ASN A 31 -16.14 0.64 -7.59
N LEU A 32 -16.35 1.22 -6.41
CA LEU A 32 -17.04 2.50 -6.24
C LEU A 32 -16.07 3.67 -6.33
N GLU A 33 -16.47 4.74 -7.01
CA GLU A 33 -15.75 6.01 -6.94
C GLU A 33 -15.93 6.65 -5.55
N LYS A 34 -15.01 7.55 -5.18
CA LYS A 34 -14.94 8.15 -3.84
C LYS A 34 -16.25 8.84 -3.44
N GLU A 35 -16.90 9.52 -4.37
CA GLU A 35 -18.15 10.26 -4.13
C GLU A 35 -19.33 9.31 -3.88
N ASP A 36 -19.44 8.22 -4.65
CA ASP A 36 -20.50 7.23 -4.49
C ASP A 36 -20.29 6.35 -3.24
N PHE A 37 -19.03 6.11 -2.85
CA PHE A 37 -18.72 5.46 -1.58
C PHE A 37 -19.17 6.30 -0.39
N GLN A 38 -18.94 7.62 -0.41
CA GLN A 38 -19.40 8.51 0.66
C GLN A 38 -20.94 8.51 0.76
N LYS A 39 -21.65 8.59 -0.38
CA LYS A 39 -23.12 8.45 -0.41
C LYS A 39 -23.58 7.12 0.18
N ALA A 40 -22.91 6.02 -0.14
CA ALA A 40 -23.25 4.70 0.39
C ALA A 40 -23.00 4.55 1.90
N VAL A 41 -22.01 5.26 2.45
CA VAL A 41 -21.77 5.39 3.90
C VAL A 41 -22.87 6.22 4.55
N ASP A 42 -23.22 7.38 3.97
CA ASP A 42 -24.27 8.27 4.49
C ASP A 42 -25.65 7.59 4.52
N PHE A 43 -25.92 6.69 3.56
CA PHE A 43 -27.13 5.87 3.51
C PHE A 43 -27.07 4.62 4.41
N GLY A 44 -25.98 4.42 5.16
CA GLY A 44 -25.83 3.31 6.10
C GLY A 44 -25.60 1.94 5.47
N VAL A 45 -25.28 1.89 4.17
CA VAL A 45 -25.00 0.65 3.44
C VAL A 45 -23.63 0.10 3.79
N PHE A 46 -22.67 1.00 4.02
CA PHE A 46 -21.36 0.69 4.57
C PHE A 46 -21.13 1.38 5.90
N THR A 47 -20.46 0.69 6.82
CA THR A 47 -19.98 1.27 8.07
C THR A 47 -18.57 1.81 7.86
N GLU A 48 -18.31 3.04 8.33
CA GLU A 48 -16.94 3.56 8.38
C GLU A 48 -16.04 2.63 9.20
N ALA A 49 -14.79 2.47 8.77
CA ALA A 49 -13.81 1.71 9.54
C ALA A 49 -13.39 2.51 10.78
N GLU A 50 -13.36 1.87 11.94
CA GLU A 50 -12.96 2.53 13.19
C GLU A 50 -11.52 3.09 13.09
N PRO A 51 -11.24 4.27 13.65
CA PRO A 51 -9.90 4.85 13.66
C PRO A 51 -8.90 3.92 14.33
N GLY A 52 -7.76 3.69 13.68
CA GLY A 52 -6.77 2.69 14.13
C GLY A 52 -6.96 1.30 13.53
N THR A 53 -8.02 1.07 12.75
CA THR A 53 -8.13 -0.14 11.93
C THR A 53 -7.02 -0.15 10.89
N VAL A 54 -6.26 -1.26 10.86
CA VAL A 54 -5.24 -1.52 9.85
C VAL A 54 -5.92 -2.25 8.69
N ILE A 55 -6.06 -1.55 7.56
CA ILE A 55 -6.65 -2.13 6.36
C ILE A 55 -5.50 -2.48 5.42
N LYS A 56 -5.45 -3.75 4.99
CA LYS A 56 -4.61 -4.12 3.84
C LYS A 56 -5.29 -3.57 2.60
N ALA A 57 -4.70 -2.56 1.97
CA ALA A 57 -5.17 -2.17 0.64
C ALA A 57 -5.06 -3.40 -0.26
N SER A 58 -6.09 -3.67 -1.06
CA SER A 58 -6.00 -4.71 -2.09
C SER A 58 -4.73 -4.50 -2.89
N ILE A 59 -3.96 -5.57 -3.09
CA ILE A 59 -2.69 -5.59 -3.84
C ILE A 59 -2.80 -4.61 -5.01
N SER A 60 -1.91 -3.60 -5.05
CA SER A 60 -1.96 -2.62 -6.12
C SER A 60 -1.95 -3.36 -7.47
N PRO A 61 -2.69 -2.90 -8.50
CA PRO A 61 -2.70 -3.56 -9.81
C PRO A 61 -1.30 -3.78 -10.40
N SER A 62 -0.29 -3.04 -9.91
CA SER A 62 1.11 -3.17 -10.32
C SER A 62 1.84 -4.40 -9.77
N GLY A 63 1.36 -5.03 -8.70
CA GLY A 63 1.95 -6.24 -8.12
C GLY A 63 1.72 -7.52 -8.94
N GLY A 64 0.70 -7.51 -9.80
CA GLY A 64 0.46 -8.55 -10.82
C GLY A 64 1.09 -8.24 -12.19
N SER A 65 1.93 -7.20 -12.29
CA SER A 65 2.54 -6.82 -13.56
C SER A 65 3.49 -7.91 -14.07
N ALA A 66 3.38 -8.26 -15.35
CA ALA A 66 4.26 -9.22 -16.02
C ALA A 66 5.76 -8.87 -15.86
N LEU A 67 6.08 -7.58 -15.73
CA LEU A 67 7.44 -7.12 -15.48
C LEU A 67 7.98 -7.58 -14.11
N VAL A 68 7.15 -7.53 -13.06
CA VAL A 68 7.52 -7.98 -11.72
C VAL A 68 7.80 -9.48 -11.75
N SER A 69 6.91 -10.27 -12.36
CA SER A 69 7.11 -11.71 -12.52
C SER A 69 8.38 -12.06 -13.30
N LEU A 70 8.69 -11.34 -14.39
CA LEU A 70 9.93 -11.52 -15.15
C LEU A 70 11.17 -11.24 -14.30
N ILE A 71 11.17 -10.17 -13.50
CA ILE A 71 12.28 -9.82 -12.59
C ILE A 71 12.48 -10.91 -11.54
N PHE A 72 11.41 -11.51 -10.99
CA PHE A 72 11.53 -12.60 -10.03
C PHE A 72 12.06 -13.88 -10.67
N ILE A 73 11.60 -14.26 -11.86
CA ILE A 73 12.13 -15.44 -12.57
C ILE A 73 13.61 -15.25 -12.87
N TRP A 74 13.97 -14.09 -13.42
CA TRP A 74 15.36 -13.71 -13.68
C TRP A 74 16.21 -13.72 -12.40
N GLY A 75 15.71 -13.11 -11.33
CA GLY A 75 16.44 -13.02 -10.06
C GLY A 75 16.63 -14.37 -9.38
N ILE A 76 15.61 -15.24 -9.38
CA ILE A 76 15.71 -16.62 -8.88
C ILE A 76 16.76 -17.38 -9.70
N PHE A 77 16.71 -17.29 -11.03
CA PHE A 77 17.69 -17.95 -11.90
C PHE A 77 19.12 -17.53 -11.53
N TRP A 78 19.40 -16.23 -11.41
CA TRP A 78 20.73 -15.75 -11.08
C TRP A 78 21.17 -16.11 -9.66
N VAL A 79 20.29 -15.98 -8.66
CA VAL A 79 20.62 -16.39 -7.29
C VAL A 79 21.00 -17.87 -7.24
N THR A 80 20.24 -18.73 -7.92
CA THR A 80 20.52 -20.17 -7.97
C THR A 80 21.83 -20.45 -8.71
N TYR A 81 22.10 -19.75 -9.82
CA TYR A 81 23.34 -19.86 -10.58
C TYR A 81 24.56 -19.44 -9.75
N TRP A 82 24.52 -18.26 -9.13
CA TRP A 82 25.65 -17.73 -8.37
C TRP A 82 25.90 -18.52 -7.09
N SER A 83 24.85 -18.88 -6.34
CA SER A 83 24.99 -19.72 -5.15
C SER A 83 25.45 -21.15 -5.48
N GLY A 84 24.93 -21.74 -6.55
CA GLY A 84 25.35 -23.06 -7.03
C GLY A 84 26.81 -23.07 -7.49
N THR A 85 27.23 -22.06 -8.25
CA THR A 85 28.62 -21.91 -8.71
C THR A 85 29.56 -21.64 -7.53
N MET A 86 29.13 -20.84 -6.54
CA MET A 86 29.87 -20.63 -5.30
C MET A 86 30.08 -21.93 -4.54
N MET A 87 29.03 -22.73 -4.38
CA MET A 87 29.09 -24.02 -3.68
C MET A 87 29.99 -25.01 -4.43
N TYR A 88 29.87 -25.08 -5.76
CA TYR A 88 30.77 -25.86 -6.60
C TYR A 88 32.22 -25.41 -6.44
N GLY A 89 32.48 -24.11 -6.47
CA GLY A 89 33.82 -23.56 -6.28
C GLY A 89 34.40 -23.89 -4.91
N LEU A 90 33.57 -23.83 -3.86
CA LEU A 90 33.95 -24.21 -2.50
C LEU A 90 34.36 -25.69 -2.42
N MET A 91 33.60 -26.58 -3.06
CA MET A 91 33.89 -28.01 -3.10
C MET A 91 35.14 -28.36 -3.92
N ASN A 92 35.51 -27.53 -4.89
CA ASN A 92 36.68 -27.74 -5.75
C ASN A 92 37.91 -26.90 -5.34
N GLY A 93 37.88 -26.25 -4.17
CA GLY A 93 39.02 -25.50 -3.65
C GLY A 93 39.38 -24.26 -4.47
N TRP A 94 38.38 -23.57 -5.04
CA TRP A 94 38.58 -22.30 -5.73
C TRP A 94 39.12 -21.22 -4.78
N ASP A 95 39.75 -20.21 -5.37
CA ASP A 95 40.33 -19.10 -4.63
C ASP A 95 39.26 -18.35 -3.78
N PRO A 96 39.56 -18.03 -2.50
CA PRO A 96 38.63 -17.34 -1.61
C PRO A 96 38.13 -15.99 -2.13
N GLN A 97 38.92 -15.27 -2.92
CA GLN A 97 38.51 -13.99 -3.51
C GLN A 97 37.39 -14.20 -4.53
N GLN A 98 37.50 -15.24 -5.35
CA GLN A 98 36.47 -15.61 -6.31
C GLN A 98 35.18 -16.08 -5.62
N LEU A 99 35.29 -16.88 -4.55
CA LEU A 99 34.14 -17.29 -3.73
C LEU A 99 33.42 -16.08 -3.12
N SER A 100 34.20 -15.13 -2.59
CA SER A 100 33.68 -13.91 -1.98
C SER A 100 32.95 -13.05 -3.01
N TYR A 101 33.42 -13.01 -4.25
CA TYR A 101 32.72 -12.35 -5.36
C TYR A 101 31.37 -13.00 -5.65
N HIS A 102 31.31 -14.34 -5.75
CA HIS A 102 30.04 -15.03 -5.97
C HIS A 102 29.05 -14.83 -4.82
N MET A 103 29.53 -14.83 -3.57
CA MET A 103 28.72 -14.52 -2.39
C MET A 103 28.15 -13.09 -2.45
N PHE A 104 29.01 -12.12 -2.77
CA PHE A 104 28.61 -10.72 -2.91
C PHE A 104 27.51 -10.55 -3.95
N ILE A 105 27.70 -11.08 -5.16
CA ILE A 105 26.70 -10.98 -6.25
C ILE A 105 25.39 -11.69 -5.86
N THR A 106 25.46 -12.84 -5.18
CA THR A 106 24.27 -13.55 -4.68
C THR A 106 23.46 -12.67 -3.73
N ILE A 107 24.12 -12.08 -2.72
CA ILE A 107 23.47 -11.20 -1.73
C ILE A 107 22.90 -9.95 -2.40
N THR A 108 23.66 -9.30 -3.29
CA THR A 108 23.19 -8.12 -4.01
C THR A 108 21.93 -8.43 -4.84
N THR A 109 21.90 -9.57 -5.52
CA THR A 109 20.73 -10.00 -6.31
C THR A 109 19.50 -10.21 -5.42
N ILE A 110 19.68 -10.83 -4.24
CA ILE A 110 18.61 -11.00 -3.25
C ILE A 110 18.10 -9.65 -2.74
N ILE A 111 19.00 -8.69 -2.44
CA ILE A 111 18.61 -7.36 -1.98
C ILE A 111 17.77 -6.64 -3.04
N ILE A 112 18.18 -6.69 -4.31
CA ILE A 112 17.44 -6.07 -5.42
C ILE A 112 16.04 -6.68 -5.53
N MET A 113 15.92 -8.02 -5.50
CA MET A 113 14.62 -8.69 -5.47
C MET A 113 13.79 -8.31 -4.24
N GLY A 114 14.42 -8.15 -3.08
CA GLY A 114 13.76 -7.73 -1.84
C GLY A 114 13.16 -6.33 -1.95
N ILE A 115 13.88 -5.37 -2.55
CA ILE A 115 13.37 -4.01 -2.79
C ILE A 115 12.19 -4.06 -3.76
N VAL A 116 12.30 -4.83 -4.85
CA VAL A 116 11.22 -5.03 -5.84
C VAL A 116 9.99 -5.63 -5.15
N TYR A 117 10.19 -6.64 -4.30
CA TYR A 117 9.13 -7.28 -3.52
C TYR A 117 8.41 -6.30 -2.61
N GLN A 118 9.17 -5.52 -1.82
CA GLN A 118 8.59 -4.55 -0.90
C GLN A 118 7.83 -3.44 -1.60
N LYS A 119 8.34 -2.97 -2.74
CA LYS A 119 7.76 -1.83 -3.44
C LYS A 119 6.51 -2.19 -4.25
N TRP A 120 6.45 -3.41 -4.80
CA TRP A 120 5.40 -3.76 -5.78
C TRP A 120 4.57 -4.97 -5.40
N VAL A 121 5.06 -5.89 -4.57
CA VAL A 121 4.35 -7.13 -4.23
C VAL A 121 3.71 -7.07 -2.86
N LEU A 122 4.38 -6.49 -1.86
CA LEU A 122 3.79 -6.33 -0.54
C LEU A 122 2.59 -5.38 -0.59
N PRO A 123 1.44 -5.76 0.00
CA PRO A 123 0.31 -4.85 0.10
C PRO A 123 0.65 -3.71 1.05
N ASP A 124 0.34 -2.49 0.64
CA ASP A 124 0.48 -1.32 1.50
C ASP A 124 -0.46 -1.47 2.71
N LEU A 125 0.12 -1.30 3.89
CA LEU A 125 -0.63 -1.21 5.14
C LEU A 125 -1.09 0.23 5.30
N ILE A 126 -2.38 0.46 5.10
CA ILE A 126 -2.98 1.77 5.33
C ILE A 126 -3.60 1.77 6.73
N VAL A 127 -3.13 2.69 7.57
CA VAL A 127 -3.75 2.95 8.86
C VAL A 127 -4.80 4.03 8.66
N VAL A 128 -6.05 3.71 8.97
CA VAL A 128 -7.13 4.71 8.95
C VAL A 128 -6.88 5.70 10.08
N LYS A 129 -6.36 6.88 9.73
CA LYS A 129 -6.30 8.04 10.61
C LYS A 129 -7.50 8.92 10.31
N HIS A 130 -8.25 9.31 11.34
CA HIS A 130 -9.19 10.41 11.18
C HIS A 130 -8.44 11.69 10.82
N GLU A 131 -9.05 12.49 9.95
CA GLU A 131 -8.76 13.91 9.81
C GLU A 131 -9.14 14.61 11.13
N ARG A 132 -8.31 14.47 12.16
CA ARG A 132 -8.34 15.46 13.22
C ARG A 132 -7.85 16.74 12.60
N ASN A 133 -8.75 17.72 12.44
CA ASN A 133 -8.35 19.11 12.27
C ASN A 133 -7.30 19.38 13.34
N LYS A 134 -6.05 19.59 12.92
CA LYS A 134 -4.97 19.91 13.83
C LYS A 134 -5.42 21.21 14.48
N PHE A 135 -5.80 21.16 15.76
CA PHE A 135 -6.10 22.37 16.49
C PHE A 135 -4.80 23.17 16.51
N ILE A 136 -4.73 24.17 15.64
CA ILE A 136 -3.71 25.20 15.67
C ILE A 136 -4.29 26.20 16.66
N PRO A 137 -3.87 26.20 17.94
CA PRO A 137 -4.26 27.30 18.81
C PRO A 137 -3.81 28.59 18.12
N GLU A 138 -4.69 29.60 18.09
CA GLU A 138 -4.22 30.98 17.89
C GLU A 138 -2.98 31.16 18.77
N HIS A 139 -1.90 31.70 18.21
CA HIS A 139 -0.67 31.93 18.95
C HIS A 139 -1.04 32.60 20.26
N SER A 140 -1.00 31.86 21.36
CA SER A 140 -1.34 32.41 22.66
C SER A 140 -0.42 33.61 22.88
N ARG A 141 -0.88 34.66 23.56
CA ARG A 141 -0.08 35.88 23.79
C ARG A 141 1.33 35.58 24.36
N ARG A 142 1.50 34.43 25.03
CA ARG A 142 2.78 33.88 25.54
C ARG A 142 3.74 33.32 24.48
N LYS A 143 3.27 33.01 23.26
CA LYS A 143 4.07 32.48 22.15
C LYS A 143 4.58 33.57 21.21
N HIS A 144 3.93 34.74 21.17
CA HIS A 144 4.37 35.89 20.38
C HIS A 144 5.74 36.43 20.85
N GLU A 145 6.06 36.34 22.14
CA GLU A 145 7.39 36.71 22.68
C GLU A 145 8.52 35.76 22.27
N LYS A 146 8.21 34.54 21.81
CA LYS A 146 9.21 33.51 21.51
C LYS A 146 9.47 33.27 20.02
N ASP A 147 8.59 33.72 19.14
CA ASP A 147 8.70 33.42 17.70
C ASP A 147 9.62 34.41 16.95
N TRP A 148 10.01 35.54 17.55
CA TRP A 148 11.01 36.44 16.96
C TRP A 148 11.80 37.21 18.04
N HIS A 149 13.13 37.11 17.99
CA HIS A 149 14.04 37.97 18.74
C HIS A 149 14.76 38.86 17.73
N GLU A 150 14.49 40.16 17.74
CA GLU A 150 15.34 41.12 17.03
C GLU A 150 16.65 41.29 17.79
N TYR A 151 17.73 40.73 17.26
CA TYR A 151 19.07 41.03 17.73
C TYR A 151 19.42 42.45 17.27
N LYS A 152 19.58 43.38 18.21
CA LYS A 152 20.13 44.70 17.92
C LYS A 152 21.60 44.53 17.51
N VAL A 153 21.95 45.04 16.33
CA VAL A 153 23.33 45.15 15.84
C VAL A 153 24.05 46.26 16.58
#